data_AF-A0AAW9EED8-F1
#
_entry.id   AF-A0AAW9EED8-F1
#
_cell.length_a   1.000
_cell.length_b   1.000
_cell.length_c   1.000
_cell.angle_alpha   90.00
_cell.angle_beta   90.00
_cell.angle_gamma   90.00
#
_symmetry.space_group_name_H-M   'P 1'
#
loop_
_entity.id
_entity.type
_entity.pdbx_description
1 polymer ?
#
loop_
_entity_poly.entity_id
_entity_poly.type
_entity_poly.pdbx_seq_one_letter_code
_entity_poly.pdbx_strand_id
1 'polypeptide(L)'
;GFIQIDGDYIGYRRQGDKLYELKEKEILKQRVNVGYVFQNFNLFPHLTVLENLIEAPIAHKKFSKKEAVENAYSLLDVVGLRDKADAWSRHLSG
;
A
#
# COMPACT_ATOMS: atom_id res chain seq x y z
N GLY A 1 -10.00 0.98 -17.05
CA GLY A 1 -8.60 1.11 -17.47
C GLY A 1 -7.82 -0.05 -16.90
N PHE A 2 -6.91 -0.65 -17.68
CA PHE A 2 -6.07 -1.76 -17.24
C PHE A 2 -4.70 -1.23 -16.78
N ILE A 3 -4.14 -1.86 -15.74
CA ILE A 3 -2.83 -1.51 -15.16
C ILE A 3 -1.88 -2.66 -15.49
N GLN A 4 -0.73 -2.34 -16.08
CA GLN A 4 0.31 -3.30 -16.48
C GLN A 4 1.53 -3.10 -15.56
N ILE A 5 2.01 -4.18 -14.94
CA ILE A 5 3.18 -4.15 -14.05
C ILE A 5 4.12 -5.29 -14.47
N ASP A 6 5.40 -4.97 -14.69
CA ASP A 6 6.46 -5.91 -15.10
C ASP A 6 6.13 -6.81 -16.31
N GLY A 7 5.30 -6.31 -17.23
CA GLY A 7 4.89 -7.03 -18.44
C GLY A 7 3.59 -7.85 -18.28
N ASP A 8 3.06 -7.98 -17.06
CA ASP A 8 1.82 -8.70 -16.77
C ASP A 8 0.63 -7.75 -16.58
N TYR A 9 -0.53 -8.16 -17.10
CA TYR A 9 -1.79 -7.44 -16.93
C TYR A 9 -2.42 -7.78 -15.57
N ILE A 10 -2.69 -6.78 -14.74
CA ILE A 10 -3.46 -6.98 -13.51
C ILE A 10 -4.93 -7.20 -13.89
N GLY A 11 -5.47 -8.37 -13.53
CA GLY A 11 -6.87 -8.74 -13.75
C GLY A 11 -7.13 -9.63 -14.95
N TYR A 12 -6.14 -9.83 -15.84
CA TYR A 12 -6.29 -10.65 -17.04
C TYR A 12 -5.08 -11.55 -17.25
N ARG A 13 -5.31 -12.85 -17.50
CA ARG A 13 -4.28 -13.78 -17.95
C ARG A 13 -4.37 -13.90 -19.47
N ARG A 14 -3.30 -13.58 -20.19
CA ARG A 14 -3.22 -13.82 -21.64
C ARG A 14 -2.77 -15.27 -21.87
N GLN A 15 -3.58 -16.07 -22.55
CA GLN A 15 -3.18 -17.40 -23.03
C GLN A 15 -3.32 -17.40 -24.56
N GLY A 16 -2.19 -17.25 -25.25
CA GLY A 16 -2.18 -17.05 -26.71
C GLY A 16 -2.79 -15.70 -27.11
N ASP A 17 -3.83 -15.73 -27.95
CA ASP A 17 -4.52 -14.54 -28.48
C ASP A 17 -5.82 -14.17 -27.74
N LYS A 18 -6.12 -14.86 -26.63
CA LYS A 18 -7.31 -14.60 -25.80
C LYS A 18 -6.95 -14.09 -24.42
N LEU A 19 -7.65 -13.06 -23.99
CA LEU A 19 -7.62 -12.50 -22.63
C LEU A 19 -8.66 -13.22 -21.77
N TYR A 20 -8.21 -13.85 -20.70
CA TYR A 20 -9.08 -14.46 -19.69
C TYR A 20 -9.14 -13.55 -18.47
N GLU A 21 -10.34 -13.12 -18.10
CA GLU A 21 -10.56 -12.38 -16.87
C GLU A 21 -10.28 -13.30 -15.68
N LEU A 22 -9.32 -12.90 -14.84
CA LEU A 22 -8.89 -13.72 -13.71
C LEU A 22 -10.00 -13.72 -12.65
N LYS A 23 -10.26 -14.89 -12.05
CA LYS A 23 -11.19 -14.98 -10.92
C LYS A 23 -10.67 -14.10 -9.79
N GLU A 24 -11.58 -13.44 -9.08
CA GLU A 24 -11.29 -12.46 -8.03
C GLU A 24 -10.24 -12.94 -7.00
N LYS A 25 -10.27 -14.23 -6.65
CA LYS A 25 -9.31 -14.88 -5.75
C LYS A 25 -7.87 -14.92 -6.28
N GLU A 26 -7.69 -15.06 -7.59
CA GLU A 26 -6.38 -15.03 -8.25
C GLU A 26 -5.87 -13.59 -8.39
N ILE A 27 -6.78 -12.64 -8.67
CA ILE A 27 -6.46 -11.20 -8.70
C ILE A 27 -5.96 -10.74 -7.33
N LEU A 28 -6.64 -11.13 -6.24
CA LEU A 28 -6.23 -10.79 -4.88
C LEU A 28 -4.82 -11.31 -4.56
N LYS A 29 -4.47 -12.53 -5.02
CA LYS A 29 -3.12 -13.07 -4.85
C LYS A 29 -2.05 -12.27 -5.60
N GLN A 30 -2.34 -11.81 -6.82
CA GLN A 30 -1.41 -10.94 -7.57
C GLN A 30 -1.20 -9.59 -6.87
N ARG A 31 -2.24 -9.03 -6.24
CA ARG A 31 -2.16 -7.73 -5.55
C ARG A 31 -1.30 -7.75 -4.28
N VAL A 32 -1.08 -8.91 -3.66
CA VAL A 32 -0.23 -9.01 -2.45
C VAL A 32 1.22 -8.68 -2.75
N ASN A 33 1.69 -8.95 -3.97
CA ASN A 33 3.08 -8.72 -4.37
C ASN A 33 3.31 -7.34 -5.03
N VAL A 34 2.25 -6.54 -5.19
CA VAL A 34 2.29 -5.25 -5.86
C VAL A 34 2.13 -4.14 -4.84
N GLY A 35 3.18 -3.34 -4.67
CA GLY A 35 3.08 -2.07 -3.93
C GLY A 35 2.36 -1.03 -4.77
N TYR A 36 1.25 -0.48 -4.26
CA TYR A 36 0.51 0.59 -4.92
C TYR A 36 1.01 1.95 -4.43
N VAL A 37 1.46 2.80 -5.36
CA VAL A 37 1.69 4.23 -5.12
C VAL A 37 0.57 5.00 -5.81
N PHE A 38 -0.22 5.75 -5.06
CA PHE A 38 -1.32 6.55 -5.61
C PHE A 38 -0.86 7.99 -5.83
N GLN A 39 -1.27 8.60 -6.94
CA GLN A 39 -1.01 10.03 -7.21
C GLN A 39 -1.72 10.96 -6.19
N ASN A 40 -2.82 10.50 -5.59
CA ASN A 40 -3.47 11.15 -4.46
C ASN A 40 -3.39 10.22 -3.25
N PHE A 41 -3.02 10.75 -2.09
CA PHE A 41 -2.87 9.99 -0.86
C PHE A 41 -4.23 9.38 -0.43
N ASN A 42 -4.43 8.08 -0.65
CA ASN A 42 -5.54 7.29 -0.08
C ASN A 42 -5.28 7.00 1.42
N LEU A 43 -4.85 8.02 2.17
CA LEU A 43 -4.60 7.93 3.60
C LEU A 43 -5.89 8.23 4.36
N PHE A 44 -6.05 7.62 5.52
CA PHE A 44 -7.12 7.96 6.44
C PHE A 44 -6.91 9.41 6.92
N PRO A 45 -7.85 10.34 6.63
CA PRO A 45 -7.66 11.77 6.87
C PRO A 45 -7.74 12.14 8.36
N HIS A 46 -8.30 11.25 9.17
CA HIS A 46 -8.44 11.37 10.62
C HIS A 46 -7.30 10.70 11.39
N LEU A 47 -6.27 10.22 10.69
CA LEU A 47 -5.08 9.61 11.28
C LEU A 47 -3.84 10.40 10.86
N THR A 48 -2.85 10.44 11.74
CA THR A 48 -1.49 10.90 11.44
C THR A 48 -0.79 9.96 10.45
N VAL A 49 0.34 10.38 9.89
CA VAL A 49 1.15 9.53 9.00
C VAL A 49 1.60 8.26 9.71
N LEU A 50 2.05 8.39 10.96
CA LEU A 50 2.45 7.25 11.78
C LEU A 50 1.26 6.30 12.02
N GLU A 51 0.10 6.84 12.41
CA GLU A 51 -1.11 6.03 12.60
C GLU A 51 -1.52 5.31 11.33
N ASN A 52 -1.50 5.98 10.17
CA ASN A 52 -1.77 5.34 8.88
C ASN A 52 -0.86 4.14 8.58
N LEU A 53 0.41 4.21 8.99
CA LEU A 53 1.40 3.14 8.78
C LEU A 53 1.21 1.96 9.75
N ILE A 54 0.83 2.22 11.00
CA ILE A 54 0.73 1.18 12.04
C ILE A 54 -0.66 0.56 12.16
N GLU A 55 -1.72 1.24 11.69
CA GLU A 55 -3.10 0.79 11.87
C GLU A 55 -3.35 -0.58 11.22
N ALA A 56 -2.94 -0.77 9.97
CA ALA A 56 -3.13 -2.04 9.27
C ALA A 56 -2.33 -3.21 9.88
N PRO A 57 -1.01 -3.07 10.18
CA PRO A 57 -0.26 -4.12 10.85
C PRO A 57 -0.79 -4.51 12.23
N ILE A 58 -1.24 -3.54 13.04
CA ILE A 58 -1.81 -3.79 14.37
C ILE A 58 -3.18 -4.47 14.26
N ALA A 59 -4.06 -3.98 13.38
CA ALA A 59 -5.39 -4.55 13.17
C ALA A 59 -5.33 -6.01 12.71
N HIS A 60 -4.33 -6.36 11.89
CA HIS A 60 -4.08 -7.73 11.45
C HIS A 60 -3.24 -8.56 12.41
N LYS A 61 -2.92 -8.05 13.61
CA LYS A 61 -2.11 -8.72 14.64
C LYS A 61 -0.76 -9.22 14.12
N LYS A 62 -0.19 -8.54 13.12
CA LYS A 62 1.10 -8.89 12.53
C LYS A 62 2.27 -8.44 13.42
N PHE A 63 2.09 -7.33 14.12
CA PHE A 63 3.09 -6.73 15.01
C PHE A 63 2.45 -6.22 16.29
N SER A 64 3.23 -6.18 17.37
CA SER A 64 2.88 -5.38 18.55
C SER A 64 2.91 -3.88 18.20
N LYS A 65 2.25 -3.05 19.01
CA LYS A 65 2.25 -1.59 18.80
C LYS A 65 3.68 -1.03 18.75
N LYS A 66 4.59 -1.54 19.57
CA LYS A 66 5.98 -1.08 19.62
C LYS A 66 6.73 -1.42 18.32
N GLU A 67 6.64 -2.67 17.87
CA GLU A 67 7.28 -3.13 16.64
C GLU A 67 6.72 -2.41 15.41
N ALA A 68 5.40 -2.18 15.37
CA ALA A 68 4.77 -1.45 14.28
C ALA A 68 5.29 -0.01 14.19
N VAL A 69 5.44 0.67 15.34
CA VAL A 69 5.98 2.04 15.41
C VAL A 69 7.45 2.10 14.98
N GLU A 70 8.29 1.18 15.45
CA GLU A 70 9.70 1.10 15.03
C GLU A 70 9.84 0.84 13.52
N ASN A 71 9.02 -0.05 12.98
CA ASN A 71 8.98 -0.34 11.55
C ASN A 71 8.51 0.88 10.74
N ALA A 72 7.42 1.53 11.16
CA ALA A 72 6.91 2.73 10.52
C ALA A 72 7.94 3.87 10.50
N TYR A 73 8.67 4.08 11.59
CA TYR A 73 9.75 5.05 11.63
C TYR A 73 10.89 4.72 10.66
N SER A 74 11.26 3.44 10.56
CA SER A 74 12.28 3.00 9.62
C SER A 74 11.85 3.22 8.17
N LEU A 75 10.57 2.99 7.86
CA LEU A 75 10.00 3.28 6.54
C LEU A 75 9.98 4.79 6.25
N LEU A 76 9.64 5.61 7.24
CA LEU A 76 9.63 7.07 7.11
C LEU A 76 11.03 7.65 6.90
N ASP A 77 12.07 7.05 7.49
CA ASP A 77 13.47 7.43 7.24
C ASP A 77 13.87 7.17 5.79
N VAL A 78 13.48 6.02 5.23
CA VAL A 78 13.81 5.66 3.84
C VAL A 78 13.23 6.67 2.85
N VAL A 79 12.05 7.22 3.14
CA VAL A 79 11.39 8.22 2.28
C VAL A 79 11.68 9.67 2.71
N GLY A 80 12.49 9.89 3.74
CA GLY A 80 12.84 11.23 4.24
C GLY A 80 11.68 12.03 4.85
N LEU A 81 10.67 11.34 5.40
CA LEU A 81 9.46 11.95 5.97
C LEU A 81 9.34 11.73 7.49
N ARG A 82 10.43 11.40 8.18
CA ARG A 82 10.40 11.13 9.63
C ARG A 82 9.86 12.31 10.45
N ASP A 83 10.23 13.53 10.07
CA ASP A 83 9.75 14.76 10.73
C ASP A 83 8.24 15.01 10.54
N LYS A 84 7.60 14.28 9.63
CA LYS A 84 6.16 14.35 9.35
C LYS A 84 5.37 13.16 9.92
N ALA A 85 5.98 12.33 10.77
CA ALA A 85 5.32 11.17 11.38
C ALA A 85 4.02 11.57 12.12
N ASP A 86 4.07 12.66 12.89
CA ASP A 86 2.93 13.18 13.66
C ASP A 86 2.05 14.16 12.85
N ALA A 87 2.42 14.42 11.59
CA ALA A 87 1.61 15.27 10.74
C ALA A 87 0.32 14.54 10.34
N TRP A 88 -0.76 15.29 10.19
CA TRP A 88 -2.00 14.78 9.62
C TRP A 88 -1.79 14.57 8.12
N SER A 89 -2.34 13.48 7.57
CA SER A 89 -2.24 13.14 6.14
C SER A 89 -2.72 14.28 5.22
N ARG A 90 -3.72 15.06 5.66
CA ARG A 90 -4.21 16.28 4.98
C ARG A 90 -3.20 17.45 4.88
N HIS A 91 -2.11 17.43 5.65
CA HIS A 91 -1.07 18.46 5.62
C HIS A 91 0.18 18.02 4.84
N LEU A 92 0.17 16.81 4.26
CA LEU A 92 1.18 16.41 3.29
C LEU A 92 0.85 17.07 1.95
N SER A 93 1.66 18.06 1.55
CA SER A 93 1.68 18.54 0.17
C SER A 93 2.17 17.40 -0.73
N GLY A 94 1.44 17.12 -1.81
CA GLY A 94 1.76 16.11 -2.83
C GLY A 94 3.12 16.30 -3.49
#